data_AF-A0A543HWJ7-F1
#
_entry.id   AF-A0A543HWJ7-F1
#
_cell.length_a   1.000
_cell.length_b   1.000
_cell.length_c   1.000
_cell.angle_alpha   90.00
_cell.angle_beta   90.00
_cell.angle_gamma   90.00
#
_symmetry.space_group_name_H-M   'P 1'
#
loop_
_entity.id
_entity.type
_entity.pdbx_description
1 polymer ?
#
loop_
_entity_poly.entity_id
_entity_poly.type
_entity_poly.pdbx_seq_one_letter_code
_entity_poly.pdbx_strand_id
1 'polypeptide(L)'
;MTGTSSTSNTSNTSSANATEPTHHAARLGSVTRRVASGSRDGADTKTVTVAQRYPVGLDELWSAVTDGERISRWLMPISGDLRLGGHYQLEGNAGGTIEECVPGERIAVTWEFGGEVSWVVATLSGDDTESALRVEHVAHVDAQRWEEYGPGAVGIGWDSMLLGLTLHLESGSGMDRDAAAAWVASEDGRAFMRGSGEAWCRAQVAAGEDETAARAAADRCIAAYLG
;
A
#
# COMPACT_ATOMS: atom_id res chain seq x y z
N MET A 1 73.54 12.15 -16.56
CA MET A 1 72.37 12.80 -17.19
C MET A 1 71.35 11.71 -17.47
N THR A 2 70.10 11.94 -17.05
CA THR A 2 68.84 11.26 -17.46
C THR A 2 68.76 9.75 -17.27
N GLY A 3 67.80 9.15 -16.57
CA GLY A 3 66.56 9.62 -15.99
C GLY A 3 65.78 8.37 -15.53
N THR A 4 65.15 8.48 -14.37
CA THR A 4 64.30 7.50 -13.68
C THR A 4 63.17 6.92 -14.52
N SER A 5 62.79 5.67 -14.28
CA SER A 5 61.42 5.18 -14.51
C SER A 5 61.07 4.09 -13.50
N SER A 6 60.28 4.52 -12.52
CA SER A 6 59.56 3.71 -11.54
C SER A 6 58.42 2.95 -12.22
N THR A 7 58.15 1.72 -11.80
CA THR A 7 56.86 1.05 -12.04
C THR A 7 56.31 0.56 -10.71
N SER A 8 55.49 1.42 -10.11
CA SER A 8 54.59 1.07 -9.02
C SER A 8 53.37 0.39 -9.63
N ASN A 9 53.16 -0.89 -9.31
CA ASN A 9 51.97 -1.62 -9.74
C ASN A 9 50.90 -1.49 -8.64
N THR A 10 50.05 -0.48 -8.76
CA THR A 10 48.83 -0.33 -7.95
C THR A 10 47.65 -0.58 -8.89
N SER A 11 47.04 -1.76 -8.79
CA SER A 11 45.81 -2.06 -9.52
C SER A 11 44.68 -2.37 -8.55
N ASN A 12 43.85 -1.34 -8.38
CA ASN A 12 42.39 -1.36 -8.32
C ASN A 12 41.73 -2.39 -7.38
N THR A 13 41.43 -1.90 -6.18
CA THR A 13 40.25 -2.31 -5.41
C THR A 13 39.01 -2.17 -6.28
N SER A 14 38.36 -3.29 -6.55
CA SER A 14 37.01 -3.37 -7.10
C SER A 14 36.04 -2.77 -6.07
N SER A 15 35.51 -1.58 -6.34
CA SER A 15 34.39 -1.04 -5.59
C SER A 15 33.17 -1.89 -5.88
N ALA A 16 32.72 -2.63 -4.88
CA ALA A 16 31.41 -3.24 -4.86
C ALA A 16 30.36 -2.15 -5.13
N ASN A 17 29.43 -2.42 -6.05
CA ASN A 17 28.20 -1.64 -6.23
C ASN A 17 27.46 -1.64 -4.89
N ALA A 18 27.62 -0.58 -4.10
CA ALA A 18 26.64 -0.24 -3.08
C ALA A 18 25.38 0.18 -3.83
N THR A 19 24.36 -0.66 -3.81
CA THR A 19 23.00 -0.32 -4.24
C THR A 19 22.64 1.01 -3.56
N GLU A 20 22.32 2.04 -4.34
CA GLU A 20 21.78 3.28 -3.78
C GLU A 20 20.60 2.91 -2.84
N PRO A 21 20.46 3.57 -1.68
CA PRO A 21 19.34 3.29 -0.79
C PRO A 21 18.04 3.54 -1.57
N THR A 22 17.26 2.47 -1.76
CA THR A 22 15.94 2.56 -2.38
C THR A 22 15.08 3.50 -1.53
N HIS A 23 14.80 4.70 -2.03
CA HIS A 23 13.92 5.65 -1.36
C HIS A 23 12.47 5.28 -1.63
N HIS A 24 11.86 4.48 -0.75
CA HIS A 24 10.47 4.01 -0.94
C HIS A 24 9.48 5.18 -0.91
N ALA A 25 9.79 6.28 -0.23
CA ALA A 25 8.99 7.50 -0.23
C ALA A 25 8.76 8.08 -1.64
N ALA A 26 9.72 7.92 -2.56
CA ALA A 26 9.57 8.39 -3.95
C ALA A 26 8.46 7.62 -4.71
N ARG A 27 8.14 6.40 -4.28
CA ARG A 27 7.12 5.56 -4.92
C ARG A 27 5.69 6.03 -4.65
N LEU A 28 5.47 6.87 -3.63
CA LEU A 28 4.15 7.43 -3.32
C LEU A 28 3.55 8.24 -4.49
N GLY A 29 4.40 8.83 -5.33
CA GLY A 29 3.99 9.59 -6.51
C GLY A 29 3.35 8.74 -7.62
N SER A 30 3.54 7.42 -7.59
CA SER A 30 2.91 6.49 -8.55
C SER A 30 1.48 6.10 -8.18
N VAL A 31 1.03 6.47 -6.97
CA VAL A 31 -0.29 6.11 -6.44
C VAL A 31 -1.25 7.29 -6.59
N THR A 32 -2.36 7.05 -7.27
CA THR A 32 -3.50 7.98 -7.28
C THR A 32 -4.38 7.73 -6.06
N ARG A 33 -4.83 8.81 -5.41
CA ARG A 33 -5.67 8.76 -4.21
C ARG A 33 -6.93 9.58 -4.43
N ARG A 34 -8.07 9.07 -3.95
CA ARG A 34 -9.34 9.78 -3.94
C ARG A 34 -10.09 9.52 -2.65
N VAL A 35 -10.82 10.53 -2.20
CA VAL A 35 -11.79 10.42 -1.11
C VAL A 35 -13.18 10.75 -1.67
N ALA A 36 -14.19 10.02 -1.21
CA ALA A 36 -15.58 10.30 -1.54
C ALA A 36 -16.48 10.04 -0.33
N SER A 37 -17.60 10.75 -0.27
CA SER A 37 -18.71 10.43 0.63
C SER A 37 -19.78 9.68 -0.15
N GLY A 38 -20.49 8.78 0.52
CA GLY A 38 -21.57 8.00 -0.06
C GLY A 38 -22.57 7.59 1.00
N SER A 39 -23.43 6.64 0.64
CA SER A 39 -24.30 5.96 1.59
C SER A 39 -24.37 4.47 1.25
N ARG A 40 -24.58 3.65 2.27
CA ARG A 40 -24.82 2.21 2.15
C ARG A 40 -25.82 1.81 3.23
N ASP A 41 -26.80 0.99 2.89
CA ASP A 41 -27.80 0.48 3.83
C ASP A 41 -28.49 1.57 4.69
N GLY A 42 -28.67 2.75 4.09
CA GLY A 42 -29.32 3.91 4.74
C GLY A 42 -28.43 4.71 5.69
N ALA A 43 -27.14 4.41 5.79
CA ALA A 43 -26.17 5.15 6.59
C ALA A 43 -25.04 5.75 5.73
N ASP A 44 -24.50 6.88 6.19
CA ASP A 44 -23.41 7.56 5.50
C ASP A 44 -22.14 6.71 5.47
N THR A 45 -21.39 6.82 4.38
CA THR A 45 -20.10 6.15 4.21
C THR A 45 -19.01 7.13 3.77
N LYS A 46 -17.78 6.75 4.10
CA LYS A 46 -16.57 7.33 3.52
C LYS A 46 -15.89 6.27 2.69
N THR A 47 -15.40 6.67 1.53
CA THR A 47 -14.65 5.83 0.61
C THR A 47 -13.27 6.41 0.43
N VAL A 48 -12.25 5.61 0.66
CA VAL A 48 -10.89 5.88 0.17
C VAL A 48 -10.62 5.00 -1.05
N THR A 49 -10.02 5.59 -2.08
CA THR A 49 -9.61 4.87 -3.28
C THR A 49 -8.12 5.06 -3.50
N VAL A 50 -7.40 3.96 -3.69
CA VAL A 50 -6.03 3.95 -4.20
C VAL A 50 -5.98 3.30 -5.57
N ALA A 51 -5.13 3.79 -6.46
CA ALA A 51 -4.88 3.15 -7.75
C ALA A 51 -3.42 3.28 -8.16
N GLN A 52 -2.86 2.22 -8.73
CA GLN A 52 -1.48 2.16 -9.21
C GLN A 52 -1.38 1.28 -10.46
N ARG A 53 -0.49 1.66 -11.38
CA ARG A 53 -0.12 0.87 -12.57
C ARG A 53 1.16 0.08 -12.31
N TYR A 54 1.25 -1.09 -12.92
CA TYR A 54 2.38 -2.00 -12.80
C TYR A 54 2.83 -2.47 -14.18
N PRO A 55 4.15 -2.54 -14.44
CA PRO A 55 4.71 -3.02 -15.71
C PRO A 55 4.73 -4.56 -15.77
N VAL A 56 3.61 -5.18 -15.41
CA VAL A 56 3.38 -6.64 -15.48
C VAL A 56 2.02 -6.89 -16.13
N GLY A 57 1.89 -8.03 -16.80
CA GLY A 57 0.62 -8.44 -17.39
C GLY A 57 -0.49 -8.68 -16.37
N LEU A 58 -1.74 -8.59 -16.83
CA LEU A 58 -2.94 -8.71 -16.01
C LEU A 58 -3.01 -10.03 -15.23
N ASP A 59 -2.67 -11.15 -15.86
CA ASP A 59 -2.66 -12.47 -15.22
C ASP A 59 -1.68 -12.55 -14.05
N GLU A 60 -0.53 -11.89 -14.18
CA GLU A 60 0.51 -11.85 -13.14
C GLU A 60 0.07 -11.01 -11.94
N LEU A 61 -0.53 -9.85 -12.20
CA LEU A 61 -1.11 -9.01 -11.16
C LEU A 61 -2.30 -9.70 -10.48
N TRP A 62 -3.19 -10.32 -11.26
CA TRP A 62 -4.32 -11.07 -10.73
C TRP A 62 -3.87 -12.19 -9.80
N SER A 63 -2.90 -13.00 -10.22
CA SER A 63 -2.34 -14.06 -9.40
C SER A 63 -1.66 -13.52 -8.14
N ALA A 64 -0.96 -12.38 -8.22
CA ALA A 64 -0.32 -11.75 -7.05
C ALA A 64 -1.31 -11.34 -5.94
N VAL A 65 -2.56 -11.02 -6.29
CA VAL A 65 -3.58 -10.54 -5.35
C VAL A 65 -4.67 -11.57 -5.01
N THR A 66 -4.63 -12.76 -5.61
CA THR A 66 -5.63 -13.82 -5.41
C THR A 66 -5.06 -15.14 -4.92
N ASP A 67 -3.82 -15.46 -5.26
CA ASP A 67 -3.16 -16.68 -4.79
C ASP A 67 -2.67 -16.50 -3.35
N GLY A 68 -3.15 -17.33 -2.43
CA GLY A 68 -2.84 -17.21 -1.01
C GLY A 68 -1.35 -17.36 -0.67
N GLU A 69 -0.61 -18.19 -1.41
CA GLU A 69 0.83 -18.32 -1.23
C GLU A 69 1.56 -17.06 -1.69
N ARG A 70 1.10 -16.45 -2.80
CA ARG A 70 1.68 -15.20 -3.31
C ARG A 70 1.34 -14.01 -2.43
N ILE A 71 0.08 -13.86 -1.99
CA ILE A 71 -0.33 -12.82 -1.04
C ILE A 71 0.55 -12.87 0.22
N SER A 72 0.78 -14.06 0.75
CA SER A 72 1.60 -14.26 1.95
C SER A 72 3.06 -13.84 1.79
N ARG A 73 3.57 -13.66 0.56
CA ARG A 73 4.96 -13.21 0.30
C ARG A 73 5.14 -11.70 0.43
N TRP A 74 4.07 -10.92 0.34
CA TRP A 74 4.18 -9.46 0.24
C TRP A 74 3.27 -8.68 1.18
N LEU A 75 2.23 -9.32 1.71
CA LEU A 75 1.32 -8.74 2.68
C LEU A 75 1.56 -9.33 4.07
N MET A 76 0.64 -10.16 4.54
CA MET A 76 0.66 -10.92 5.77
C MET A 76 0.21 -12.34 5.43
N PRO A 77 0.59 -13.36 6.20
CA PRO A 77 0.06 -14.70 6.02
C PRO A 77 -1.47 -14.67 5.97
N ILE A 78 -2.02 -15.22 4.88
CA ILE A 78 -3.46 -15.33 4.68
C ILE A 78 -3.88 -16.78 4.82
N SER A 79 -5.01 -17.01 5.51
CA SER A 79 -5.57 -18.33 5.74
C SER A 79 -7.09 -18.32 5.55
N GLY A 80 -7.69 -19.51 5.46
CA GLY A 80 -9.13 -19.69 5.33
C GLY A 80 -9.53 -20.41 4.04
N ASP A 81 -10.78 -20.22 3.63
CA ASP A 81 -11.37 -20.78 2.41
C ASP A 81 -11.36 -19.70 1.32
N LEU A 82 -10.27 -19.62 0.55
CA LEU A 82 -10.02 -18.55 -0.42
C LEU A 82 -10.78 -18.75 -1.74
N ARG A 83 -12.09 -18.98 -1.65
CA ARG A 83 -13.02 -19.08 -2.79
C ARG A 83 -14.22 -18.19 -2.55
N LEU A 84 -15.02 -17.96 -3.60
CA LEU A 84 -16.27 -17.22 -3.50
C LEU A 84 -17.17 -17.80 -2.39
N GLY A 85 -17.64 -16.92 -1.51
CA GLY A 85 -18.44 -17.23 -0.32
C GLY A 85 -17.66 -17.81 0.86
N GLY A 86 -16.34 -17.98 0.73
CA GLY A 86 -15.47 -18.44 1.81
C GLY A 86 -14.94 -17.28 2.66
N HIS A 87 -14.38 -17.64 3.82
CA HIS A 87 -13.81 -16.69 4.77
C HIS A 87 -12.29 -16.66 4.68
N TYR A 88 -11.70 -15.47 4.84
CA TYR A 88 -10.25 -15.27 4.90
C TYR A 88 -9.84 -14.61 6.21
N GLN A 89 -8.58 -14.78 6.60
CA GLN A 89 -7.96 -14.10 7.72
C GLN A 89 -6.52 -13.71 7.38
N LEU A 90 -6.18 -12.43 7.52
CA LEU A 90 -4.81 -11.92 7.54
C LEU A 90 -4.29 -11.96 8.98
N GLU A 91 -3.15 -12.62 9.21
CA GLU A 91 -2.59 -12.80 10.55
C GLU A 91 -2.35 -11.45 11.26
N GLY A 92 -2.93 -11.28 12.46
CA GLY A 92 -2.80 -10.05 13.25
C GLY A 92 -3.55 -8.84 12.69
N ASN A 93 -4.39 -9.03 11.67
CA ASN A 93 -5.12 -7.95 11.00
C ASN A 93 -6.56 -8.40 10.69
N ALA A 94 -7.16 -7.88 9.64
CA ALA A 94 -8.54 -8.13 9.27
C ALA A 94 -8.78 -9.55 8.73
N GLY A 95 -9.97 -10.06 9.00
CA GLY A 95 -10.57 -11.16 8.25
C GLY A 95 -11.72 -10.65 7.40
N GLY A 96 -12.48 -11.58 6.83
CA GLY A 96 -13.72 -11.24 6.13
C GLY A 96 -14.23 -12.38 5.26
N THR A 97 -15.18 -12.03 4.40
CA THR A 97 -15.87 -12.93 3.46
C THR A 97 -15.59 -12.48 2.03
N ILE A 98 -15.32 -13.44 1.14
CA ILE A 98 -15.19 -13.18 -0.29
C ILE A 98 -16.60 -13.13 -0.89
N GLU A 99 -17.10 -11.92 -1.15
CA GLU A 99 -18.46 -11.68 -1.64
C GLU A 99 -18.56 -11.78 -3.17
N GLU A 100 -17.49 -11.43 -3.88
CA GLU A 100 -17.42 -11.45 -5.35
C GLU A 100 -16.02 -11.84 -5.80
N CYS A 101 -15.93 -12.64 -6.87
CA CYS A 101 -14.68 -12.94 -7.55
C CYS A 101 -14.94 -13.16 -9.04
N VAL A 102 -14.50 -12.19 -9.85
CA VAL A 102 -14.52 -12.21 -11.31
C VAL A 102 -13.08 -12.33 -11.78
N PRO A 103 -12.63 -13.51 -12.24
CA PRO A 103 -11.25 -13.76 -12.65
C PRO A 103 -10.70 -12.69 -13.61
N GLY A 104 -9.53 -12.16 -13.28
CA GLY A 104 -8.84 -11.12 -14.08
C GLY A 104 -9.39 -9.70 -13.93
N GLU A 105 -10.52 -9.51 -13.25
CA GLU A 105 -11.23 -8.22 -13.28
C GLU A 105 -11.54 -7.65 -11.90
N ARG A 106 -12.11 -8.44 -10.98
CA ARG A 106 -12.72 -7.89 -9.77
C ARG A 106 -12.78 -8.86 -8.60
N ILE A 107 -12.53 -8.33 -7.40
CA ILE A 107 -12.73 -9.03 -6.13
C ILE A 107 -13.43 -8.07 -5.17
N ALA A 108 -14.50 -8.52 -4.53
CA ALA A 108 -15.14 -7.79 -3.44
C ALA A 108 -15.12 -8.64 -2.16
N VAL A 109 -14.71 -8.04 -1.06
CA VAL A 109 -14.64 -8.69 0.24
C VAL A 109 -15.21 -7.79 1.34
N THR A 110 -15.77 -8.39 2.39
CA THR A 110 -15.88 -7.70 3.67
C THR A 110 -14.50 -7.57 4.29
N TRP A 111 -14.30 -6.53 5.09
CA TRP A 111 -13.08 -6.29 5.86
C TRP A 111 -13.47 -6.09 7.32
N GLU A 112 -13.19 -7.11 8.13
CA GLU A 112 -13.67 -7.22 9.51
C GLU A 112 -12.50 -7.06 10.47
N PHE A 113 -12.46 -5.93 11.18
CA PHE A 113 -11.35 -5.58 12.05
C PHE A 113 -11.82 -4.75 13.25
N GLY A 114 -11.32 -5.06 14.45
CA GLY A 114 -11.67 -4.31 15.66
C GLY A 114 -13.16 -4.34 16.02
N GLY A 115 -13.91 -5.36 15.58
CA GLY A 115 -15.35 -5.46 15.77
C GLY A 115 -16.20 -4.65 14.78
N GLU A 116 -15.56 -3.97 13.82
CA GLU A 116 -16.21 -3.21 12.75
C GLU A 116 -16.17 -4.00 11.44
N VAL A 117 -17.15 -3.72 10.57
CA VAL A 117 -17.21 -4.28 9.21
C VAL A 117 -17.15 -3.14 8.20
N SER A 118 -16.25 -3.26 7.25
CA SER A 118 -16.15 -2.41 6.06
C SER A 118 -16.10 -3.27 4.80
N TRP A 119 -16.04 -2.63 3.63
CA TRP A 119 -16.09 -3.32 2.33
C TRP A 119 -14.94 -2.87 1.45
N VAL A 120 -14.29 -3.85 0.84
CA VAL A 120 -13.15 -3.62 -0.04
C VAL A 120 -13.47 -4.18 -1.41
N VAL A 121 -13.24 -3.38 -2.43
CA VAL A 121 -13.38 -3.75 -3.82
C VAL A 121 -12.06 -3.50 -4.53
N ALA A 122 -11.42 -4.56 -5.00
CA ALA A 122 -10.29 -4.51 -5.91
C ALA A 122 -10.79 -4.67 -7.35
N THR A 123 -10.43 -3.75 -8.23
CA THR A 123 -10.68 -3.82 -9.67
C THR A 123 -9.34 -3.81 -10.40
N LEU A 124 -9.16 -4.75 -11.30
CA LEU A 124 -7.98 -4.89 -12.14
C LEU A 124 -8.35 -4.60 -13.60
N SER A 125 -7.40 -4.07 -14.35
CA SER A 125 -7.53 -3.82 -15.79
C SER A 125 -6.14 -3.82 -16.41
N GLY A 126 -6.01 -4.15 -17.69
CA GLY A 126 -4.72 -4.18 -18.36
C GLY A 126 -4.68 -5.14 -19.53
N ASP A 127 -3.47 -5.38 -19.99
CA ASP A 127 -3.13 -6.37 -21.01
C ASP A 127 -1.97 -7.25 -20.54
N ASP A 128 -1.31 -7.95 -21.46
CA ASP A 128 -0.22 -8.88 -21.16
C ASP A 128 1.09 -8.19 -20.72
N THR A 129 1.17 -6.86 -20.80
CA THR A 129 2.40 -6.08 -20.57
C THR A 129 2.27 -5.03 -19.47
N GLU A 130 1.11 -4.40 -19.35
CA GLU A 130 0.83 -3.41 -18.31
C GLU A 130 -0.56 -3.65 -17.71
N SER A 131 -0.66 -3.52 -16.39
CA SER A 131 -1.91 -3.64 -15.66
C SER A 131 -2.03 -2.59 -14.57
N ALA A 132 -3.25 -2.41 -14.06
CA ALA A 132 -3.57 -1.45 -13.03
C ALA A 132 -4.45 -2.10 -11.97
N LEU A 133 -4.14 -1.82 -10.71
CA LEU A 133 -4.98 -2.15 -9.56
C LEU A 133 -5.65 -0.87 -9.05
N ARG A 134 -6.95 -0.94 -8.80
CA ARG A 134 -7.72 0.08 -8.10
C ARG A 134 -8.42 -0.58 -6.92
N VAL A 135 -8.20 -0.06 -5.72
CA VAL A 135 -8.86 -0.53 -4.50
C VAL A 135 -9.75 0.57 -3.95
N GLU A 136 -11.01 0.25 -3.70
CA GLU A 136 -11.96 1.06 -2.96
C GLU A 136 -12.21 0.42 -1.60
N HIS A 137 -12.01 1.18 -0.52
CA HIS A 137 -12.37 0.76 0.83
C HIS A 137 -13.47 1.70 1.33
N VAL A 138 -14.66 1.13 1.52
CA VAL A 138 -15.87 1.82 1.96
C VAL A 138 -16.15 1.42 3.41
N ALA A 139 -16.37 2.40 4.28
CA ALA A 139 -16.74 2.14 5.66
C ALA A 139 -17.83 3.12 6.12
N HIS A 140 -18.65 2.67 7.06
CA HIS A 140 -19.37 3.58 7.94
C HIS A 140 -18.36 4.18 8.91
N VAL A 141 -18.35 5.51 9.01
CA VAL A 141 -17.44 6.22 9.91
C VAL A 141 -18.24 7.31 10.59
N ASP A 142 -18.26 7.29 11.93
CA ASP A 142 -18.85 8.40 12.68
C ASP A 142 -18.06 9.69 12.43
N ALA A 143 -18.73 10.83 12.55
CA ALA A 143 -18.13 12.12 12.24
C ALA A 143 -16.90 12.42 13.11
N GLN A 144 -16.89 11.97 14.38
CA GLN A 144 -15.81 12.23 15.31
C GLN A 144 -14.52 11.48 14.90
N ARG A 145 -14.62 10.19 14.57
CA ARG A 145 -13.49 9.38 14.06
C ARG A 145 -12.97 9.94 12.73
N TRP A 146 -13.88 10.38 11.86
CA TRP A 146 -13.49 11.02 10.60
C TRP A 146 -12.76 12.34 10.82
N GLU A 147 -13.23 13.18 11.73
CA GLU A 147 -12.55 14.42 12.13
C GLU A 147 -11.18 14.14 12.76
N GLU A 148 -11.04 13.06 13.53
CA GLU A 148 -9.81 12.75 14.24
C GLU A 148 -8.66 12.37 13.31
N TYR A 149 -8.87 11.40 12.41
CA TYR A 149 -7.79 10.86 11.57
C TYR A 149 -8.03 10.95 10.06
N GLY A 150 -9.26 11.29 9.65
CA GLY A 150 -9.63 11.44 8.24
C GLY A 150 -9.33 10.18 7.41
N PRO A 151 -9.05 10.33 6.10
CA PRO A 151 -8.75 9.21 5.21
C PRO A 151 -7.42 8.54 5.53
N GLY A 152 -6.51 9.19 6.26
CA GLY A 152 -5.19 8.64 6.61
C GLY A 152 -5.28 7.38 7.47
N ALA A 153 -6.33 7.25 8.30
CA ALA A 153 -6.53 6.13 9.21
C ALA A 153 -6.37 4.76 8.53
N VAL A 154 -7.00 4.61 7.38
CA VAL A 154 -6.91 3.40 6.53
C VAL A 154 -6.02 3.62 5.31
N GLY A 155 -5.90 4.85 4.82
CA GLY A 155 -5.20 5.18 3.59
C GLY A 155 -3.69 4.94 3.65
N ILE A 156 -3.04 5.24 4.79
CA ILE A 156 -1.61 4.99 4.96
C ILE A 156 -1.30 3.48 4.95
N GLY A 157 -2.20 2.68 5.54
CA GLY A 157 -2.16 1.22 5.45
C GLY A 157 -2.23 0.74 4.00
N TRP A 158 -3.17 1.25 3.20
CA TRP A 158 -3.28 0.90 1.78
C TRP A 158 -2.03 1.27 0.97
N ASP A 159 -1.45 2.44 1.18
CA ASP A 159 -0.20 2.83 0.53
C ASP A 159 0.94 1.86 0.89
N SER A 160 1.02 1.43 2.14
CA SER A 160 2.01 0.47 2.61
C SER A 160 1.82 -0.91 1.97
N MET A 161 0.57 -1.35 1.79
CA MET A 161 0.27 -2.61 1.09
C MET A 161 0.64 -2.53 -0.39
N LEU A 162 0.34 -1.43 -1.08
CA LEU A 162 0.73 -1.24 -2.48
C LEU A 162 2.26 -1.17 -2.66
N LEU A 163 2.99 -0.65 -1.67
CA LEU A 163 4.44 -0.72 -1.64
C LEU A 163 4.92 -2.18 -1.57
N GLY A 164 4.36 -2.99 -0.67
CA GLY A 164 4.66 -4.42 -0.57
C GLY A 164 4.42 -5.16 -1.89
N LEU A 165 3.27 -4.91 -2.53
CA LEU A 165 2.94 -5.48 -3.83
C LEU A 165 3.94 -5.04 -4.92
N THR A 166 4.33 -3.77 -4.94
CA THR A 166 5.33 -3.24 -5.88
C THR A 166 6.65 -3.99 -5.75
N LEU A 167 7.16 -4.16 -4.52
CA LEU A 167 8.42 -4.87 -4.26
C LEU A 167 8.34 -6.35 -4.66
N HIS A 168 7.18 -6.97 -4.43
CA HIS A 168 6.94 -8.34 -4.83
C HIS A 168 6.93 -8.55 -6.34
N LEU A 169 6.27 -7.66 -7.09
CA LEU A 169 6.25 -7.74 -8.55
C LEU A 169 7.62 -7.44 -9.16
N GLU A 170 8.44 -6.60 -8.51
CA GLU A 170 9.79 -6.29 -8.99
C GLU A 170 10.82 -7.40 -8.71
N SER A 171 10.69 -8.12 -7.59
CA SER A 171 11.75 -9.03 -7.10
C SER A 171 11.31 -10.48 -6.85
N GLY A 172 10.01 -10.78 -6.96
CA GLY A 172 9.43 -12.08 -6.62
C GLY A 172 9.17 -12.30 -5.11
N SER A 173 9.58 -11.35 -4.25
CA SER A 173 9.41 -11.38 -2.80
C SER A 173 9.04 -10.00 -2.26
N GLY A 174 8.21 -9.93 -1.22
CA GLY A 174 8.07 -8.71 -0.43
C GLY A 174 9.24 -8.53 0.54
N MET A 175 9.08 -7.59 1.47
CA MET A 175 9.92 -7.54 2.67
C MET A 175 9.48 -8.65 3.63
N ASP A 176 10.42 -9.41 4.17
CA ASP A 176 10.10 -10.29 5.31
C ASP A 176 9.69 -9.45 6.54
N ARG A 177 9.13 -10.12 7.55
CA ARG A 177 8.55 -9.44 8.73
C ARG A 177 9.58 -8.59 9.48
N ASP A 178 10.81 -9.07 9.62
CA ASP A 178 11.87 -8.39 10.37
C ASP A 178 12.42 -7.20 9.59
N ALA A 179 12.61 -7.37 8.27
CA ALA A 179 12.99 -6.30 7.36
C ALA A 179 11.90 -5.22 7.28
N ALA A 180 10.63 -5.60 7.22
CA ALA A 180 9.50 -4.67 7.22
C ALA A 180 9.45 -3.89 8.55
N ALA A 181 9.61 -4.55 9.69
CA ALA A 181 9.65 -3.89 11.00
C ALA A 181 10.83 -2.93 11.12
N ALA A 182 12.02 -3.34 10.69
CA ALA A 182 13.22 -2.50 10.66
C ALA A 182 13.04 -1.29 9.72
N TRP A 183 12.42 -1.49 8.55
CA TRP A 183 12.14 -0.44 7.60
C TRP A 183 11.15 0.59 8.16
N VAL A 184 10.04 0.15 8.77
CA VAL A 184 9.07 1.06 9.42
C VAL A 184 9.75 1.95 10.47
N ALA A 185 10.72 1.41 11.22
CA ALA A 185 11.48 2.17 12.21
C ALA A 185 12.57 3.08 11.61
N SER A 186 12.96 2.87 10.35
CA SER A 186 14.02 3.62 9.67
C SER A 186 13.60 5.04 9.26
N GLU A 187 14.56 5.90 8.91
CA GLU A 187 14.26 7.23 8.36
C GLU A 187 13.42 7.16 7.08
N ASP A 188 13.67 6.18 6.21
CA ASP A 188 12.94 6.01 4.96
C ASP A 188 11.49 5.57 5.20
N GLY A 189 11.25 4.61 6.10
CA GLY A 189 9.89 4.20 6.48
C GLY A 189 9.11 5.34 7.14
N ARG A 190 9.75 6.09 8.05
CA ARG A 190 9.12 7.27 8.66
C ARG A 190 8.85 8.39 7.64
N ALA A 191 9.73 8.56 6.66
CA ALA A 191 9.50 9.50 5.55
C ALA A 191 8.35 9.05 4.66
N PHE A 192 8.23 7.75 4.38
CA PHE A 192 7.10 7.17 3.66
C PHE A 192 5.77 7.40 4.38
N MET A 193 5.67 7.10 5.68
CA MET A 193 4.43 7.30 6.45
C MET A 193 4.01 8.77 6.46
N ARG A 194 4.96 9.69 6.65
CA ARG A 194 4.68 11.14 6.58
C ARG A 194 4.20 11.54 5.19
N GLY A 195 4.91 11.14 4.14
CA GLY A 195 4.55 11.47 2.76
C GLY A 195 3.18 10.91 2.35
N SER A 196 2.84 9.71 2.83
CA SER A 196 1.53 9.10 2.61
C SER A 196 0.42 9.89 3.30
N GLY A 197 0.59 10.23 4.58
CA GLY A 197 -0.38 11.06 5.31
C GLY A 197 -0.58 12.43 4.67
N GLU A 198 0.49 13.08 4.20
CA GLU A 198 0.39 14.33 3.44
C GLU A 198 -0.34 14.15 2.10
N ALA A 199 -0.14 13.02 1.41
CA ALA A 199 -0.86 12.73 0.18
C ALA A 199 -2.36 12.51 0.41
N TRP A 200 -2.73 11.85 1.51
CA TRP A 200 -4.13 11.70 1.92
C TRP A 200 -4.78 13.01 2.36
N CYS A 201 -4.04 13.89 3.04
CA CYS A 201 -4.48 15.26 3.30
C CYS A 201 -4.87 15.98 2.00
N ARG A 202 -3.99 15.94 0.99
CA ARG A 202 -4.27 16.57 -0.33
C ARG A 202 -5.49 15.95 -1.01
N ALA A 203 -5.66 14.63 -0.93
CA ALA A 203 -6.82 13.94 -1.49
C ALA A 203 -8.13 14.32 -0.78
N GLN A 204 -8.08 14.55 0.54
CA GLN A 204 -9.24 15.01 1.32
C GLN A 204 -9.65 16.43 0.94
N VAL A 205 -8.69 17.35 0.83
CA VAL A 205 -8.94 18.72 0.36
C VAL A 205 -9.50 18.73 -1.06
N ALA A 206 -8.95 17.91 -1.96
CA ALA A 206 -9.47 17.77 -3.32
C ALA A 206 -10.91 17.19 -3.36
N ALA A 207 -11.33 16.47 -2.32
CA ALA A 207 -12.70 15.99 -2.17
C ALA A 207 -13.66 17.04 -1.56
N GLY A 208 -13.17 18.24 -1.25
CA GLY A 208 -13.96 19.39 -0.78
C GLY A 208 -13.94 19.63 0.73
N GLU A 209 -13.07 18.94 1.49
CA GLU A 209 -12.86 19.24 2.91
C GLU A 209 -12.15 20.59 3.10
N ASP A 210 -12.42 21.25 4.22
CA ASP A 210 -11.65 22.41 4.64
C ASP A 210 -10.16 22.04 4.84
N GLU A 211 -9.26 22.89 4.32
CA GLU A 211 -7.83 22.63 4.33
C GLU A 211 -7.25 22.57 5.75
N THR A 212 -7.75 23.40 6.67
CA THR A 212 -7.27 23.42 8.06
C THR A 212 -7.72 22.15 8.79
N ALA A 213 -8.98 21.73 8.58
CA ALA A 213 -9.51 20.50 9.15
C ALA A 213 -8.77 19.26 8.63
N ALA A 214 -8.60 19.16 7.30
CA ALA A 214 -7.86 18.06 6.67
C ALA A 214 -6.41 17.98 7.15
N ARG A 215 -5.74 19.14 7.29
CA ARG A 215 -4.38 19.22 7.83
C ARG A 215 -4.32 18.70 9.26
N ALA A 216 -5.22 19.17 10.12
CA ALA A 216 -5.23 18.77 11.53
C ALA A 216 -5.48 17.26 11.70
N ALA A 217 -6.37 16.67 10.90
CA ALA A 217 -6.62 15.23 10.89
C ALA A 217 -5.40 14.44 10.40
N ALA A 218 -4.76 14.89 9.32
CA ALA A 218 -3.56 14.27 8.79
C ALA A 218 -2.39 14.33 9.79
N ASP A 219 -2.17 15.45 10.47
CA ASP A 219 -1.10 15.60 11.44
C ASP A 219 -1.28 14.64 12.63
N ARG A 220 -2.51 14.49 13.14
CA ARG A 220 -2.84 13.49 14.18
C ARG A 220 -2.61 12.07 13.69
N CYS A 221 -3.02 11.76 12.46
CA CYS A 221 -2.86 10.43 11.89
C CYS A 221 -1.38 10.08 11.67
N ILE A 222 -0.59 11.01 11.12
CA ILE A 222 0.85 10.85 10.93
C ILE A 222 1.53 10.64 12.29
N ALA A 223 1.18 11.43 13.30
CA ALA A 223 1.73 11.25 14.65
C ALA A 223 1.43 9.84 15.20
N ALA A 224 0.20 9.34 15.06
CA ALA A 224 -0.19 8.00 15.48
C ALA A 224 0.60 6.89 14.78
N TYR A 225 0.89 7.03 13.48
CA TYR A 225 1.71 6.06 12.73
C TYR A 225 3.20 6.11 13.08
N LEU A 226 3.70 7.25 13.58
CA LEU A 226 5.13 7.46 13.84
C LEU A 226 5.55 7.18 15.29
N GLY A 227 4.61 6.99 16.21
CA GLY A 227 4.85 6.76 17.64
C GLY A 227 5.13 8.06 18.40
#